data_AF-A0A7J7PAN3-F1
#
_entry.id   AF-A0A7J7PAN3-F1
#
_cell.length_a   1.000
_cell.length_b   1.000
_cell.length_c   1.000
_cell.angle_alpha   90.00
_cell.angle_beta   90.00
_cell.angle_gamma   90.00
#
_symmetry.space_group_name_H-M   'P 1'
#
loop_
_entity.id
_entity.type
_entity.pdbx_description
1 polymer ?
#
loop_
_entity_poly.entity_id
_entity_poly.type
_entity_poly.pdbx_seq_one_letter_code
_entity_poly.pdbx_strand_id
1 'polypeptide(L)'
;MLRRIISTGKMSILVLPYVSICAEKAEHLEVILEPLGKHVRSFYGNQGGGTLPKDTSVAVCTIEKANFLINRLLEEGRLSELGIIVIDELHMVGDQHRGYLLELMLTKLRYAAGEGNVQSSSSESSSTSSGKADPAQGLQIVGMSATMPNVSAVADWLHAALYQTEFRPVPLEEYIKVGSSIFNKKMDLVRTIPIAADLGGKDPDHIVELCNEVVQEGHSVLIFCSSRKGCESTARHVAKFIQKFVENTRDEVVEYIDIASAIDALRRCPVGLDPILEETLPSGVAYHHAGLTVESSYLSYFDAAVTCFISILEDFLCYNSILFLFNI
;
A
#
# COMPACT_ATOMS: atom_id res chain seq x y z
N MET A 1 3.83 -8.78 14.88
CA MET A 1 2.72 -9.76 14.71
C MET A 1 3.15 -11.20 15.01
N LEU A 2 3.99 -11.85 14.18
CA LEU A 2 4.41 -13.26 14.34
C LEU A 2 4.88 -13.64 15.74
N ARG A 3 5.78 -12.83 16.33
CA ARG A 3 6.26 -13.02 17.71
C ARG A 3 5.11 -13.17 18.70
N ARG A 4 4.04 -12.37 18.56
CA ARG A 4 2.87 -12.41 19.44
C ARG A 4 2.08 -13.70 19.24
N ILE A 5 1.76 -14.04 17.99
CA ILE A 5 1.01 -15.26 17.64
C ILE A 5 1.71 -16.50 18.22
N ILE A 6 3.03 -16.59 18.09
CA ILE A 6 3.81 -17.75 18.54
C ILE A 6 3.95 -17.78 20.07
N SER A 7 4.22 -16.63 20.71
CA SER A 7 4.47 -16.59 22.16
C SER A 7 3.21 -16.70 23.01
N THR A 8 2.08 -16.13 22.56
CA THR A 8 0.86 -16.10 23.36
C THR A 8 -0.22 -17.04 22.86
N GLY A 9 -0.12 -17.55 21.63
CA GLY A 9 -1.17 -18.32 20.98
C GLY A 9 -2.44 -17.52 20.66
N LYS A 10 -2.45 -16.21 20.96
CA LYS A 10 -3.58 -15.31 20.71
C LYS A 10 -3.72 -14.97 19.23
N MET A 11 -4.93 -14.65 18.81
CA MET A 11 -5.20 -14.22 17.43
C MET A 11 -4.60 -12.83 17.18
N SER A 12 -4.42 -12.52 15.90
CA SER A 12 -3.97 -11.21 15.43
C SER A 12 -4.87 -10.68 14.33
N ILE A 13 -4.97 -9.35 14.23
CA ILE A 13 -5.68 -8.66 13.17
C ILE A 13 -4.71 -7.76 12.42
N LEU A 14 -4.68 -7.85 11.10
CA LEU A 14 -3.98 -6.94 10.20
C LEU A 14 -5.03 -6.12 9.43
N VAL A 15 -5.04 -4.82 9.67
CA VAL A 15 -5.96 -3.86 9.05
C VAL A 15 -5.22 -3.13 7.94
N LEU A 16 -5.79 -3.16 6.73
CA LEU A 16 -5.24 -2.51 5.55
C LEU A 16 -6.31 -1.61 4.90
N PRO A 17 -5.91 -0.53 4.19
CA PRO A 17 -6.86 0.45 3.67
C PRO A 17 -7.69 -0.03 2.47
N TYR A 18 -7.20 -0.99 1.68
CA TYR A 18 -7.83 -1.39 0.42
C TYR A 18 -7.97 -2.91 0.29
N VAL A 19 -8.98 -3.34 -0.48
CA VAL A 19 -9.29 -4.77 -0.69
C VAL A 19 -8.18 -5.50 -1.43
N SER A 20 -7.56 -4.86 -2.43
CA SER A 20 -6.48 -5.45 -3.23
C SER A 20 -5.28 -5.85 -2.38
N ILE A 21 -4.79 -4.92 -1.55
CA ILE A 21 -3.67 -5.19 -0.64
C ILE A 21 -4.05 -6.20 0.44
N CYS A 22 -5.31 -6.25 0.90
CA CYS A 22 -5.76 -7.32 1.79
C CYS A 22 -5.65 -8.70 1.14
N ALA A 23 -6.06 -8.85 -0.11
CA ALA A 23 -5.98 -10.13 -0.82
C ALA A 23 -4.52 -10.58 -0.98
N GLU A 24 -3.66 -9.69 -1.46
CA GLU A 24 -2.22 -9.96 -1.61
C GLU A 24 -1.57 -10.35 -0.27
N LYS A 25 -1.81 -9.58 0.79
CA LYS A 25 -1.21 -9.87 2.11
C LYS A 25 -1.78 -11.12 2.75
N ALA A 26 -3.05 -11.46 2.52
CA ALA A 26 -3.62 -12.70 3.01
C ALA A 26 -2.96 -13.93 2.36
N GLU A 27 -2.83 -13.93 1.03
CA GLU A 27 -2.14 -15.00 0.29
C GLU A 27 -0.70 -15.17 0.74
N HIS A 28 0.04 -14.06 0.83
CA HIS A 28 1.43 -14.07 1.27
C HIS A 28 1.60 -14.59 2.71
N LEU A 29 0.72 -14.15 3.63
CA LEU A 29 0.78 -14.60 5.02
C LEU A 29 0.38 -16.07 5.18
N GLU A 30 -0.58 -16.58 4.40
CA GLU A 30 -0.98 -17.99 4.43
C GLU A 30 0.21 -18.89 4.08
N VAL A 31 0.95 -18.57 3.01
CA VAL A 31 2.16 -19.32 2.61
C VAL A 31 3.23 -19.33 3.71
N ILE A 32 3.43 -18.20 4.41
CA ILE A 32 4.42 -18.10 5.50
C ILE A 32 3.97 -18.88 6.74
N LEU A 33 2.67 -18.95 7.01
CA LEU A 33 2.09 -19.44 8.25
C LEU A 33 1.61 -20.89 8.19
N GLU A 34 1.38 -21.42 6.99
CA GLU A 34 1.00 -22.81 6.75
C GLU A 34 1.98 -23.80 7.42
N PRO A 35 3.32 -23.66 7.31
CA PRO A 35 4.26 -24.59 7.96
C PRO A 35 4.18 -24.58 9.50
N LEU A 36 3.60 -23.52 10.09
CA LEU A 36 3.41 -23.38 11.53
C LEU A 36 2.02 -23.87 11.99
N GLY A 37 1.18 -24.37 11.08
CA GLY A 37 -0.20 -24.75 11.36
C GLY A 37 -1.07 -23.57 11.81
N LYS A 38 -0.77 -22.36 11.30
CA LYS A 38 -1.48 -21.13 11.67
C LYS A 38 -2.36 -20.68 10.50
N HIS A 39 -3.65 -20.58 10.74
CA HIS A 39 -4.63 -20.22 9.71
C HIS A 39 -4.78 -18.71 9.54
N VAL A 40 -4.68 -18.23 8.30
CA VAL A 40 -5.01 -16.87 7.90
C VAL A 40 -6.42 -16.83 7.32
N ARG A 41 -7.17 -15.78 7.64
CA ARG A 41 -8.52 -15.56 7.11
C ARG A 41 -8.72 -14.14 6.60
N SER A 42 -9.48 -14.05 5.53
CA SER A 42 -9.75 -12.81 4.79
C SER A 42 -11.12 -12.23 5.12
N PHE A 43 -11.15 -10.95 5.50
CA PHE A 43 -12.38 -10.21 5.79
C PHE A 43 -12.37 -8.85 5.07
N TYR A 44 -12.76 -8.85 3.80
CA TYR A 44 -12.76 -7.66 2.94
C TYR A 44 -13.82 -7.79 1.84
N GLY A 45 -14.41 -6.68 1.41
CA GLY A 45 -15.53 -6.70 0.47
C GLY A 45 -16.66 -7.63 0.95
N ASN A 46 -17.05 -8.59 0.11
CA ASN A 46 -18.05 -9.60 0.46
C ASN A 46 -17.47 -10.83 1.17
N GLN A 47 -16.14 -10.97 1.23
CA GLN A 47 -15.45 -12.05 1.94
C GLN A 47 -15.43 -11.78 3.44
N GLY A 48 -15.64 -12.84 4.22
CA GLY A 48 -15.72 -12.75 5.67
C GLY A 48 -17.02 -12.08 6.15
N GLY A 49 -17.88 -12.87 6.76
CA GLY A 49 -19.14 -12.43 7.37
C GLY A 49 -19.39 -13.20 8.66
N GLY A 50 -20.01 -12.53 9.64
CA GLY A 50 -20.29 -13.11 10.95
C GLY A 50 -19.14 -12.98 11.94
N THR A 51 -18.94 -14.00 12.76
CA THR A 51 -18.02 -13.97 13.91
C THR A 51 -16.65 -14.50 13.51
N LEU A 52 -15.61 -14.07 14.23
CA LEU A 52 -14.25 -14.55 13.98
C LEU A 52 -14.12 -15.99 14.53
N PRO A 53 -13.87 -17.01 13.68
CA PRO A 53 -13.81 -18.38 14.17
C PRO A 53 -12.57 -18.62 15.05
N LYS A 54 -12.68 -19.51 16.03
CA LYS A 54 -11.70 -19.68 17.13
C LYS A 54 -10.33 -20.20 16.71
N ASP A 55 -10.26 -20.92 15.60
CA ASP A 55 -9.03 -21.43 15.00
C ASP A 55 -8.29 -20.38 14.13
N THR A 56 -8.83 -19.15 14.00
CA THR A 56 -8.14 -18.07 13.29
C THR A 56 -6.90 -17.63 14.03
N SER A 57 -5.74 -17.69 13.37
CA SER A 57 -4.49 -17.13 13.92
C SER A 57 -4.25 -15.69 13.46
N VAL A 58 -4.57 -15.40 12.19
CA VAL A 58 -4.47 -14.06 11.60
C VAL A 58 -5.73 -13.74 10.82
N ALA A 59 -6.32 -12.58 11.08
CA ALA A 59 -7.38 -12.02 10.25
C ALA A 59 -6.83 -10.82 9.47
N VAL A 60 -6.91 -10.86 8.14
CA VAL A 60 -6.55 -9.75 7.26
C VAL A 60 -7.83 -9.07 6.80
N CYS A 61 -7.97 -7.77 7.08
CA CYS A 61 -9.24 -7.08 6.90
C CYS A 61 -9.12 -5.62 6.47
N THR A 62 -10.17 -5.11 5.81
CA THR A 62 -10.30 -3.65 5.61
C THR A 62 -10.73 -2.97 6.90
N ILE A 63 -10.59 -1.64 6.95
CA ILE A 63 -10.96 -0.80 8.11
C ILE A 63 -12.40 -1.07 8.58
N GLU A 64 -13.35 -1.17 7.65
CA GLU A 64 -14.77 -1.38 7.95
C GLU A 64 -15.01 -2.76 8.58
N LYS A 65 -14.37 -3.79 8.01
CA LYS A 65 -14.47 -5.17 8.49
C LYS A 65 -13.76 -5.36 9.82
N ALA A 66 -12.63 -4.68 10.03
CA ALA A 66 -11.94 -4.65 11.31
C ALA A 66 -12.84 -4.10 12.42
N ASN A 67 -13.43 -2.92 12.22
CA ASN A 67 -14.34 -2.32 13.21
C ASN A 67 -15.55 -3.24 13.49
N PHE A 68 -16.11 -3.89 12.46
CA PHE A 68 -17.18 -4.88 12.65
C PHE A 68 -16.73 -6.08 13.50
N LEU A 69 -15.57 -6.68 13.20
CA LEU A 69 -15.02 -7.81 13.95
C LEU A 69 -14.74 -7.44 15.41
N ILE A 70 -14.19 -6.25 15.67
CA ILE A 70 -13.95 -5.77 17.04
C ILE A 70 -15.27 -5.63 17.81
N ASN A 71 -16.33 -5.11 17.19
CA ASN A 71 -17.65 -5.05 17.84
C ASN A 71 -18.17 -6.44 18.20
N ARG A 72 -18.04 -7.41 17.30
CA ARG A 72 -18.45 -8.80 17.57
C ARG A 72 -17.63 -9.43 18.70
N LEU A 73 -16.31 -9.23 18.71
CA LEU A 73 -15.46 -9.72 19.79
C LEU A 73 -15.81 -9.11 21.15
N LEU A 74 -16.21 -7.83 21.17
CA LEU A 74 -16.71 -7.16 22.38
C LEU A 74 -18.06 -7.72 22.82
N GLU A 75 -19.03 -7.84 21.91
CA GLU A 75 -20.37 -8.41 22.18
C GLU A 75 -20.30 -9.85 22.72
N GLU A 76 -19.36 -10.65 22.20
CA GLU A 76 -19.15 -12.04 22.62
C GLU A 76 -18.26 -12.20 23.86
N GLY A 77 -17.67 -11.12 24.38
CA GLY A 77 -16.72 -11.17 25.50
C GLY A 77 -15.40 -11.88 25.16
N ARG A 78 -15.04 -11.93 23.88
CA ARG A 78 -13.87 -12.66 23.34
C ARG A 78 -12.69 -11.75 22.97
N LEU A 79 -12.76 -10.46 23.29
CA LEU A 79 -11.67 -9.52 22.99
C LEU A 79 -10.34 -9.95 23.64
N SER A 80 -10.37 -10.66 24.78
CA SER A 80 -9.17 -11.20 25.45
C SER A 80 -8.39 -12.20 24.60
N GLU A 81 -9.03 -12.82 23.60
CA GLU A 81 -8.40 -13.72 22.63
C GLU A 81 -7.51 -12.96 21.64
N LEU A 82 -7.73 -11.66 21.43
CA LEU A 82 -6.93 -10.80 20.55
C LEU A 82 -5.63 -10.38 21.25
N GLY A 83 -4.49 -10.73 20.65
CA GLY A 83 -3.16 -10.43 21.19
C GLY A 83 -2.53 -9.19 20.58
N ILE A 84 -2.80 -8.93 19.30
CA ILE A 84 -2.23 -7.80 18.57
C ILE A 84 -3.17 -7.36 17.44
N ILE A 85 -3.28 -6.05 17.25
CA ILE A 85 -3.81 -5.45 16.03
C ILE A 85 -2.72 -4.61 15.37
N VAL A 86 -2.52 -4.82 14.07
CA VAL A 86 -1.60 -4.04 13.24
C VAL A 86 -2.44 -3.22 12.28
N ILE A 87 -2.23 -1.91 12.26
CA ILE A 87 -2.90 -0.98 11.37
C ILE A 87 -1.87 -0.43 10.41
N ASP A 88 -2.04 -0.75 9.13
CA ASP A 88 -1.28 -0.11 8.07
C ASP A 88 -1.95 1.20 7.64
N GLU A 89 -1.15 2.12 7.12
CA GLU A 89 -1.57 3.47 6.73
C GLU A 89 -2.42 4.20 7.78
N LEU A 90 -1.94 4.22 9.03
CA LEU A 90 -2.63 4.84 10.17
C LEU A 90 -2.93 6.34 9.95
N HIS A 91 -2.26 7.02 9.00
CA HIS A 91 -2.64 8.39 8.61
C HIS A 91 -4.06 8.51 8.07
N MET A 92 -4.64 7.40 7.61
CA MET A 92 -6.05 7.31 7.23
C MET A 92 -7.01 7.63 8.38
N VAL A 93 -6.55 7.73 9.63
CA VAL A 93 -7.37 8.25 10.75
C VAL A 93 -7.88 9.67 10.48
N GLY A 94 -7.14 10.47 9.70
CA GLY A 94 -7.55 11.81 9.28
C GLY A 94 -8.43 11.85 8.02
N ASP A 95 -8.75 10.70 7.42
CA ASP A 95 -9.57 10.62 6.21
C ASP A 95 -11.04 11.00 6.51
N GLN A 96 -11.64 11.83 5.64
CA GLN A 96 -12.99 12.37 5.86
C GLN A 96 -14.09 11.30 5.73
N HIS A 97 -13.86 10.25 4.95
CA HIS A 97 -14.89 9.26 4.64
C HIS A 97 -14.83 8.05 5.56
N ARG A 98 -13.62 7.59 5.91
CA ARG A 98 -13.39 6.33 6.62
C ARG A 98 -12.56 6.47 7.90
N GLY A 99 -11.88 7.60 8.10
CA GLY A 99 -11.01 7.82 9.26
C GLY A 99 -11.73 7.68 10.60
N TYR A 100 -13.00 8.10 10.66
CA TYR A 100 -13.83 7.96 11.86
C TYR A 100 -14.00 6.50 12.32
N LEU A 101 -14.00 5.52 11.40
CA LEU A 101 -14.09 4.10 11.75
C LEU A 101 -12.82 3.61 12.43
N LEU A 102 -11.67 4.08 11.95
CA LEU A 102 -10.37 3.76 12.52
C LEU A 102 -10.23 4.37 13.92
N GLU A 103 -10.60 5.65 14.07
CA GLU A 103 -10.64 6.35 15.35
C GLU A 103 -11.55 5.63 16.36
N LEU A 104 -12.78 5.29 15.93
CA LEU A 104 -13.75 4.60 16.76
C LEU A 104 -13.27 3.21 17.18
N MET A 105 -12.68 2.45 16.27
CA MET A 105 -12.13 1.12 16.56
C MET A 105 -10.99 1.21 17.59
N LEU A 106 -10.01 2.08 17.35
CA LEU A 106 -8.87 2.26 18.25
C LEU A 106 -9.31 2.75 19.64
N THR A 107 -10.28 3.66 19.71
CA THR A 107 -10.86 4.14 20.97
C THR A 107 -11.52 3.01 21.77
N LYS A 108 -12.28 2.13 21.11
CA LYS A 108 -12.89 0.96 21.77
C LYS A 108 -11.83 0.02 22.35
N LEU A 109 -10.76 -0.23 21.59
CA LEU A 109 -9.68 -1.11 22.01
C LEU A 109 -8.93 -0.54 23.21
N ARG A 110 -8.62 0.76 23.20
CA ARG A 110 -8.03 1.47 24.35
C ARG A 110 -8.91 1.39 25.58
N TYR A 111 -10.19 1.74 25.43
CA TYR A 111 -11.15 1.71 26.54
C TYR A 111 -11.26 0.30 27.15
N ALA A 112 -11.36 -0.73 26.29
CA ALA A 112 -11.48 -2.12 26.72
C ALA A 112 -10.19 -2.70 27.33
N ALA A 113 -9.02 -2.14 27.02
CA ALA A 113 -7.74 -2.52 27.61
C ALA A 113 -7.58 -2.06 29.08
N GLY A 114 -8.55 -1.34 29.65
CA GLY A 114 -8.61 -1.00 31.08
C GLY A 114 -8.45 0.48 31.40
N GLU A 115 -8.32 1.34 30.40
CA GLU A 115 -8.05 2.78 30.58
C GLU A 115 -9.31 3.62 30.82
N GLY A 116 -10.50 3.00 30.72
CA GLY A 116 -11.77 3.59 31.14
C GLY A 116 -12.00 3.58 32.65
N ASN A 117 -11.18 2.84 33.41
CA ASN A 117 -11.25 2.85 34.87
C ASN A 117 -10.40 4.00 35.42
N VAL A 118 -10.97 5.20 35.42
CA VAL A 118 -10.60 6.21 36.42
C VAL A 118 -11.01 5.66 37.78
N GLN A 119 -10.16 4.82 38.37
CA GLN A 119 -10.22 4.62 39.81
C GLN A 119 -9.81 5.95 40.44
N SER A 120 -10.81 6.71 40.85
CA SER A 120 -10.75 7.55 42.03
C SER A 120 -10.40 6.68 43.24
N SER A 121 -9.15 6.25 43.35
CA SER A 121 -8.62 5.54 44.52
C SER A 121 -7.75 6.49 45.33
N SER A 122 -8.40 7.46 45.97
CA SER A 122 -7.97 7.93 47.27
C SER A 122 -8.20 6.81 48.29
N SER A 123 -7.33 5.81 48.30
CA SER A 123 -7.22 4.85 49.39
C SER A 123 -5.90 4.12 49.30
N GLU A 124 -5.00 4.55 50.18
CA GLU A 124 -3.77 3.86 50.54
C GLU A 124 -4.06 2.41 50.87
N SER A 125 -3.64 1.51 50.00
CA SER A 125 -3.37 0.12 50.37
C SER A 125 -2.12 -0.35 49.65
N SER A 126 -1.05 -0.31 50.43
CA SER A 126 0.25 -0.87 50.17
C SER A 126 0.17 -2.30 49.63
N SER A 127 0.35 -2.43 48.33
CA SER A 127 0.94 -3.63 47.73
C SER A 127 2.04 -3.16 46.78
N THR A 128 3.26 -3.11 47.31
CA THR A 128 4.51 -3.04 46.54
C THR A 128 4.63 -4.32 45.72
N SER A 129 3.92 -4.37 44.60
CA SER A 129 4.34 -5.12 43.44
C SER A 129 4.68 -4.09 42.39
N SER A 130 5.97 -3.89 42.17
CA SER A 130 6.51 -3.35 40.93
C SER A 130 6.17 -4.33 39.80
N GLY A 131 4.87 -4.43 39.51
CA GLY A 131 4.31 -5.22 38.44
C GLY A 131 4.58 -4.48 37.16
N LYS A 132 5.78 -4.68 36.60
CA LYS A 132 5.92 -4.59 35.14
C LYS A 132 4.88 -5.57 34.60
N ALA A 133 3.72 -5.06 34.19
CA ALA A 133 2.76 -5.83 33.42
C ALA A 133 3.57 -6.47 32.30
N ASP A 134 3.56 -7.80 32.23
CA ASP A 134 4.27 -8.49 31.17
C ASP A 134 3.72 -7.93 29.85
N PRO A 135 4.56 -7.31 28.99
CA PRO A 135 4.09 -6.80 27.70
C PRO A 135 3.44 -7.91 26.86
N ALA A 136 3.66 -9.19 27.21
CA ALA A 136 2.97 -10.35 26.64
C ALA A 136 1.52 -10.56 27.10
N GLN A 137 0.97 -9.80 28.07
CA GLN A 137 -0.38 -10.07 28.62
C GLN A 137 -1.51 -9.13 28.11
N GLY A 138 -1.19 -7.92 27.66
CA GLY A 138 -2.17 -6.93 27.14
C GLY A 138 -2.42 -7.01 25.63
N LEU A 139 -3.47 -6.36 25.13
CA LEU A 139 -3.67 -6.15 23.69
C LEU A 139 -2.60 -5.20 23.16
N GLN A 140 -1.81 -5.63 22.18
CA GLN A 140 -0.83 -4.76 21.54
C GLN A 140 -1.45 -4.05 20.32
N ILE A 141 -1.25 -2.73 20.21
CA ILE A 141 -1.60 -1.95 19.03
C ILE A 141 -0.32 -1.53 18.33
N VAL A 142 -0.20 -1.85 17.04
CA VAL A 142 0.91 -1.40 16.19
C VAL A 142 0.34 -0.59 15.04
N GLY A 143 0.71 0.68 14.95
CA GLY A 143 0.36 1.56 13.85
C GLY A 143 1.55 1.78 12.92
N MET A 144 1.34 1.71 11.61
CA MET A 144 2.35 2.01 10.61
C MET A 144 1.82 3.11 9.70
N SER A 145 2.66 4.04 9.27
CA SER A 145 2.24 5.11 8.35
C SER A 145 3.42 5.72 7.62
N ALA A 146 3.22 6.21 6.40
CA ALA A 146 4.25 6.97 5.70
C ALA A 146 4.31 8.45 6.14
N THR A 147 3.17 9.12 6.22
CA THR A 147 3.10 10.56 6.50
C THR A 147 2.06 10.88 7.55
N MET A 148 2.49 11.47 8.67
CA MET A 148 1.55 11.93 9.69
C MET A 148 2.14 13.16 10.40
N PRO A 149 1.69 14.38 10.07
CA PRO A 149 2.25 15.61 10.65
C PRO A 149 2.02 15.71 12.17
N ASN A 150 0.98 15.07 12.68
CA ASN A 150 0.58 15.04 14.08
C ASN A 150 0.86 13.69 14.76
N VAL A 151 1.89 12.95 14.31
CA VAL A 151 2.16 11.61 14.84
C VAL A 151 2.35 11.59 16.35
N SER A 152 3.03 12.57 16.93
CA SER A 152 3.26 12.59 18.39
C SER A 152 1.93 12.60 19.15
N ALA A 153 0.93 13.35 18.68
CA ALA A 153 -0.38 13.37 19.30
C ALA A 153 -1.12 12.02 19.15
N VAL A 154 -0.96 11.34 18.00
CA VAL A 154 -1.51 10.00 17.79
C VAL A 154 -0.78 8.96 18.66
N ALA A 155 0.53 9.10 18.84
CA ALA A 155 1.32 8.26 19.73
C ALA A 155 0.86 8.40 21.18
N ASP A 156 0.71 9.65 21.65
CA ASP A 156 0.22 9.95 22.99
C ASP A 156 -1.21 9.43 23.18
N TRP A 157 -2.08 9.64 22.20
CA TRP A 157 -3.43 9.09 22.18
C TRP A 157 -3.45 7.55 22.08
N LEU A 158 -2.41 6.88 21.62
CA LEU A 158 -2.35 5.43 21.62
C LEU A 158 -1.51 4.87 22.77
N HIS A 159 -1.00 5.71 23.67
CA HIS A 159 0.06 5.36 24.64
C HIS A 159 1.18 4.53 24.01
N ALA A 160 1.58 4.96 22.82
CA ALA A 160 2.52 4.25 21.98
C ALA A 160 3.90 4.88 22.03
N ALA A 161 4.93 4.03 22.13
CA ALA A 161 6.27 4.39 21.73
C ALA A 161 6.30 4.76 20.25
N LEU A 162 6.91 5.90 19.96
CA LEU A 162 7.05 6.46 18.63
C LEU A 162 8.44 6.16 18.08
N TYR A 163 8.48 5.55 16.89
CA TYR A 163 9.69 5.42 16.08
C TYR A 163 9.48 6.09 14.73
N GLN A 164 10.35 7.06 14.41
CA GLN A 164 10.31 7.81 13.15
C GLN A 164 11.69 7.78 12.49
N THR A 165 11.71 7.54 11.18
CA THR A 165 12.93 7.59 10.38
C THR A 165 12.64 8.10 8.97
N GLU A 166 13.61 8.82 8.41
CA GLU A 166 13.63 9.26 7.01
C GLU A 166 14.49 8.33 6.13
N PHE A 167 15.00 7.23 6.69
CA PHE A 167 15.85 6.29 5.96
C PHE A 167 15.08 5.62 4.80
N ARG A 168 15.62 5.75 3.59
CA ARG A 168 15.15 5.04 2.39
C ARG A 168 16.31 4.21 1.81
N PRO A 169 16.15 2.90 1.60
CA PRO A 169 17.21 2.05 1.03
C PRO A 169 17.69 2.54 -0.35
N VAL A 170 16.76 3.07 -1.14
CA VAL A 170 17.03 3.71 -2.44
C VAL A 170 16.73 5.20 -2.30
N PRO A 171 17.74 6.08 -2.34
CA PRO A 171 17.53 7.53 -2.26
C PRO A 171 16.50 8.02 -3.29
N LEU A 172 15.70 9.01 -2.92
CA LEU A 172 14.76 9.66 -3.83
C LEU A 172 15.35 11.00 -4.26
N GLU A 173 15.48 11.20 -5.58
CA GLU A 173 15.80 12.52 -6.14
C GLU A 173 14.52 13.16 -6.67
N GLU A 174 14.22 14.37 -6.19
CA GLU A 174 13.02 15.12 -6.51
C GLU A 174 13.35 16.28 -7.46
N TYR A 175 12.66 16.34 -8.60
CA TYR A 175 12.83 17.37 -9.61
C TYR A 175 11.51 18.02 -10.03
N ILE A 176 11.56 19.28 -10.44
CA ILE A 176 10.43 20.05 -10.96
C ILE A 176 10.77 20.53 -12.36
N LYS A 177 9.94 20.20 -13.35
CA LYS A 177 10.08 20.67 -14.72
C LYS A 177 9.16 21.87 -14.99
N VAL A 178 9.72 22.96 -15.51
CA VAL A 178 8.98 24.14 -16.00
C VAL A 178 9.46 24.47 -17.40
N GLY A 179 8.57 24.36 -18.40
CA GLY A 179 8.97 24.43 -19.80
C GLY A 179 9.98 23.34 -20.13
N SER A 180 11.17 23.71 -20.63
CA SER A 180 12.28 22.79 -20.87
C SER A 180 13.28 22.72 -19.70
N SER A 181 13.10 23.52 -18.66
CA SER A 181 14.05 23.60 -17.53
C SER A 181 13.65 22.65 -16.40
N ILE A 182 14.63 21.94 -15.85
CA ILE A 182 14.47 21.01 -14.72
C ILE A 182 15.22 21.58 -13.52
N PHE A 183 14.52 21.70 -12.41
CA PHE A 183 15.00 22.26 -11.14
C PHE A 183 15.03 21.18 -10.06
N ASN A 184 15.95 21.30 -9.11
CA ASN A 184 15.95 20.46 -7.90
C ASN A 184 14.92 20.97 -6.87
N LYS A 185 14.80 20.27 -5.74
CA LYS A 185 13.95 20.66 -4.59
C LYS A 185 14.24 22.07 -4.02
N LYS A 186 15.44 22.61 -4.23
CA LYS A 186 15.85 23.96 -3.80
C LYS A 186 15.57 25.03 -4.85
N MET A 187 14.93 24.67 -5.96
CA MET A 187 14.69 25.52 -7.13
C MET A 187 15.96 25.97 -7.88
N ASP A 188 17.07 25.25 -7.71
CA ASP A 188 18.26 25.47 -8.52
C ASP A 188 18.09 24.79 -9.89
N LEU A 189 18.49 25.46 -10.97
CA LEU A 189 18.47 24.87 -12.32
C LEU A 189 19.49 23.73 -12.39
N VAL A 190 19.02 22.52 -12.68
CA VAL A 190 19.84 21.32 -12.80
C VAL A 190 20.23 21.09 -14.25
N ARG A 191 19.24 21.10 -15.15
CA ARG A 191 19.46 20.93 -16.59
C ARG A 191 18.31 21.50 -17.42
N THR A 192 18.52 21.58 -18.73
CA THR A 192 17.49 21.98 -19.71
C THR A 192 17.39 20.90 -20.78
N ILE A 193 16.17 20.47 -21.08
CA ILE A 193 15.87 19.51 -22.15
C ILE A 193 16.21 20.16 -23.51
N PRO A 194 17.03 19.52 -24.34
CA PRO A 194 17.49 20.10 -25.60
C PRO A 194 16.36 20.25 -26.61
N ILE A 195 16.40 21.32 -27.43
CA ILE A 195 15.40 21.58 -28.49
C ILE A 195 15.38 20.47 -29.55
N ALA A 196 16.50 19.76 -29.75
CA ALA A 196 16.57 18.63 -30.68
C ALA A 196 15.70 17.42 -30.25
N ALA A 197 15.32 17.35 -28.97
CA ALA A 197 14.38 16.37 -28.44
C ALA A 197 12.91 16.78 -28.67
N ASP A 198 12.66 18.01 -29.12
CA ASP A 198 11.30 18.43 -29.49
C ASP A 198 10.87 17.63 -30.73
N LEU A 199 9.83 16.80 -30.58
CA LEU A 199 9.24 15.98 -31.63
C LEU A 199 8.48 16.84 -32.68
N GLY A 200 9.05 17.98 -33.07
CA GLY A 200 8.46 18.98 -33.95
C GLY A 200 7.20 19.61 -33.36
N GLY A 201 7.20 19.91 -32.05
CA GLY A 201 6.07 20.45 -31.31
C GLY A 201 4.99 19.43 -30.94
N LYS A 202 5.22 18.14 -31.23
CA LYS A 202 4.24 17.08 -30.94
C LYS A 202 4.28 16.62 -29.48
N ASP A 203 5.32 16.95 -28.73
CA ASP A 203 5.47 16.60 -27.32
C ASP A 203 5.78 17.84 -26.47
N PRO A 204 4.79 18.75 -26.29
CA PRO A 204 5.02 20.07 -25.68
C PRO A 204 5.52 19.98 -24.23
N ASP A 205 5.19 18.90 -23.53
CA ASP A 205 5.58 18.65 -22.15
C ASP A 205 6.80 17.73 -22.02
N HIS A 206 7.42 17.32 -23.14
CA HIS A 206 8.58 16.42 -23.18
C HIS A 206 8.36 15.10 -22.42
N ILE A 207 7.12 14.60 -22.35
CA ILE A 207 6.80 13.37 -21.61
C ILE A 207 7.48 12.17 -22.28
N VAL A 208 7.45 12.13 -23.61
CA VAL A 208 8.05 11.04 -24.40
C VAL A 208 9.56 11.07 -24.26
N GLU A 209 10.17 12.25 -24.29
CA GLU A 209 11.62 12.39 -24.13
C GLU A 209 12.08 11.90 -22.75
N LEU A 210 11.41 12.32 -21.68
CA LEU A 210 11.71 11.85 -20.34
C LEU A 210 11.54 10.34 -20.20
N CYS A 211 10.56 9.75 -20.89
CA CYS A 211 10.40 8.30 -20.92
C CYS A 211 11.54 7.62 -21.68
N ASN A 212 11.94 8.15 -22.84
CA ASN A 212 13.03 7.60 -23.63
C ASN A 212 14.34 7.58 -22.86
N GLU A 213 14.69 8.65 -22.14
CA GLU A 213 15.93 8.67 -21.33
C GLU A 213 16.01 7.49 -20.36
N VAL A 214 14.91 7.17 -19.68
CA VAL A 214 14.85 6.08 -18.70
C VAL A 214 14.79 4.71 -19.39
N VAL A 215 13.96 4.57 -20.43
CA VAL A 215 13.78 3.29 -21.14
C VAL A 215 15.03 2.88 -21.92
N GLN A 216 15.77 3.83 -22.48
CA GLN A 216 17.03 3.53 -23.17
C GLN A 216 18.15 3.07 -22.23
N GLU A 217 18.05 3.39 -20.93
CA GLU A 217 18.93 2.85 -19.88
C GLU A 217 18.48 1.46 -19.39
N GLY A 218 17.39 0.91 -19.92
CA GLY A 218 16.83 -0.39 -19.51
C GLY A 218 16.00 -0.31 -18.23
N HIS A 219 15.50 0.89 -17.88
CA HIS A 219 14.65 1.11 -16.71
C HIS A 219 13.18 1.33 -17.09
N SER A 220 12.27 1.21 -16.12
CA SER A 220 10.83 1.42 -16.31
C SER A 220 10.36 2.76 -15.76
N VAL A 221 9.28 3.29 -16.35
CA VAL A 221 8.72 4.61 -16.00
C VAL A 221 7.29 4.47 -15.53
N LEU A 222 6.96 5.14 -14.42
CA LEU A 222 5.59 5.29 -13.91
C LEU A 222 5.12 6.74 -14.09
N ILE A 223 4.05 6.94 -14.87
CA ILE A 223 3.48 8.27 -15.15
C ILE A 223 2.13 8.39 -14.45
N PHE A 224 1.96 9.43 -13.64
CA PHE A 224 0.67 9.74 -13.01
C PHE A 224 -0.08 10.85 -13.76
N CYS A 225 -1.34 10.60 -14.11
CA CYS A 225 -2.23 11.57 -14.74
C CYS A 225 -3.41 11.93 -13.82
N SER A 226 -3.98 13.12 -13.97
CA SER A 226 -5.08 13.60 -13.12
C SER A 226 -6.47 13.07 -13.49
N SER A 227 -6.61 12.32 -14.59
CA SER A 227 -7.91 11.81 -15.04
C SER A 227 -7.79 10.53 -15.87
N ARG A 228 -8.88 9.75 -15.94
CA ARG A 228 -8.99 8.52 -16.76
C ARG A 228 -8.62 8.77 -18.21
N LYS A 229 -9.26 9.77 -18.82
CA LYS A 229 -8.97 10.18 -20.21
C LYS A 229 -7.52 10.64 -20.38
N GLY A 230 -6.94 11.30 -19.36
CA GLY A 230 -5.54 11.70 -19.36
C GLY A 230 -4.58 10.51 -19.42
N CYS A 231 -4.85 9.43 -18.67
CA CYS A 231 -4.08 8.20 -18.76
C CYS A 231 -4.15 7.60 -20.17
N GLU A 232 -5.36 7.45 -20.70
CA GLU A 232 -5.60 6.89 -22.03
C GLU A 232 -4.91 7.71 -23.14
N SER A 233 -5.00 9.04 -23.10
CA SER A 233 -4.37 9.92 -24.08
C SER A 233 -2.85 9.91 -23.97
N THR A 234 -2.32 9.91 -22.75
CA THR A 234 -0.88 9.87 -22.49
C THR A 234 -0.30 8.53 -22.94
N ALA A 235 -0.98 7.42 -22.66
CA ALA A 235 -0.56 6.10 -23.10
C ALA A 235 -0.45 6.00 -24.63
N ARG A 236 -1.47 6.47 -25.36
CA ARG A 236 -1.41 6.53 -26.83
C ARG A 236 -0.29 7.43 -27.34
N HIS A 237 -0.10 8.58 -26.71
CA HIS A 237 0.94 9.54 -27.09
C HIS A 237 2.34 8.94 -26.90
N VAL A 238 2.61 8.36 -25.73
CA VAL A 238 3.88 7.69 -25.43
C VAL A 238 4.07 6.50 -26.36
N ALA A 239 3.11 5.60 -26.51
CA ALA A 239 3.23 4.42 -27.38
C ALA A 239 3.53 4.79 -28.85
N LYS A 240 3.01 5.93 -29.32
CA LYS A 240 3.23 6.39 -30.70
C LYS A 240 4.65 6.87 -30.98
N PHE A 241 5.32 7.45 -29.98
CA PHE A 241 6.59 8.17 -30.16
C PHE A 241 7.75 7.60 -29.34
N ILE A 242 7.49 6.69 -28.39
CA ILE A 242 8.54 5.99 -27.64
C ILE A 242 9.45 5.26 -28.61
N GLN A 243 10.75 5.40 -28.43
CA GLN A 243 11.72 4.66 -29.22
C GLN A 243 11.69 3.21 -28.75
N LYS A 244 11.45 2.28 -29.69
CA LYS A 244 11.52 0.86 -29.37
C LYS A 244 12.91 0.54 -28.87
N PHE A 245 13.00 -0.04 -27.68
CA PHE A 245 14.25 -0.56 -27.16
C PHE A 245 14.73 -1.66 -28.12
N VAL A 246 15.82 -1.39 -28.84
CA VAL A 246 16.49 -2.38 -29.69
C VAL A 246 17.60 -2.97 -28.84
N GLU A 247 17.33 -4.14 -28.27
CA GLU A 247 18.31 -4.90 -27.52
C GLU A 247 19.46 -5.27 -28.47
N ASN A 248 20.62 -4.64 -28.30
CA ASN A 248 21.86 -5.12 -28.92
C ASN A 248 22.17 -6.46 -28.25
N THR A 249 21.87 -7.54 -28.97
CA THR A 249 22.02 -8.94 -28.61
C THR A 249 23.19 -9.18 -27.65
N ARG A 250 22.89 -9.34 -26.36
CA ARG A 250 23.77 -9.99 -25.39
C ARG A 250 22.97 -11.14 -24.79
N ASP A 251 23.47 -12.34 -25.03
CA ASP A 251 22.92 -13.65 -24.67
C ASP A 251 22.73 -13.84 -23.16
N GLU A 252 21.78 -13.15 -22.53
CA GLU A 252 21.27 -13.52 -21.21
C GLU A 252 19.75 -13.67 -21.28
N VAL A 253 19.31 -14.93 -21.30
CA VAL A 253 17.91 -15.34 -21.31
C VAL A 253 17.27 -14.94 -19.99
N VAL A 254 16.72 -13.73 -19.92
CA VAL A 254 15.69 -13.39 -18.96
C VAL A 254 14.37 -13.84 -19.58
N GLU A 255 13.65 -14.76 -18.92
CA GLU A 255 12.28 -15.14 -19.29
C GLU A 255 11.34 -13.94 -19.07
N TYR A 256 11.41 -12.94 -19.95
CA TYR A 256 10.37 -11.94 -20.06
C TYR A 256 9.09 -12.63 -20.54
N ILE A 257 7.96 -12.30 -19.93
CA ILE A 257 6.67 -12.66 -20.50
C ILE A 257 6.61 -11.96 -21.85
N ASP A 258 6.60 -12.75 -22.93
CA ASP A 258 6.41 -12.23 -24.28
C ASP A 258 5.18 -11.32 -24.28
N ILE A 259 5.33 -10.07 -24.76
CA ILE A 259 4.24 -9.12 -24.91
C ILE A 259 3.06 -9.78 -25.64
N ALA A 260 3.32 -10.70 -26.57
CA ALA A 260 2.28 -11.48 -27.24
C ALA A 260 1.51 -12.40 -26.27
N SER A 261 2.20 -13.05 -25.34
CA SER A 261 1.59 -13.91 -24.31
C SER A 261 0.72 -13.10 -23.33
N ALA A 262 1.19 -11.91 -22.94
CA ALA A 262 0.41 -10.97 -22.13
C ALA A 262 -0.87 -10.53 -22.87
N ILE A 263 -0.75 -10.12 -24.15
CA ILE A 263 -1.90 -9.76 -25.00
C ILE A 263 -2.89 -10.92 -25.12
N ASP A 264 -2.40 -12.14 -25.34
CA ASP A 264 -3.24 -13.33 -25.47
C ASP A 264 -3.90 -13.76 -24.15
N ALA A 265 -3.25 -13.51 -23.01
CA ALA A 265 -3.87 -13.69 -21.70
C ALA A 265 -5.02 -12.69 -21.50
N LEU A 266 -4.79 -11.42 -21.81
CA LEU A 266 -5.81 -10.36 -21.71
C LEU A 266 -7.01 -10.59 -22.63
N ARG A 267 -6.77 -11.10 -23.85
CA ARG A 267 -7.86 -11.49 -24.77
C ARG A 267 -8.72 -12.63 -24.25
N ARG A 268 -8.16 -13.52 -23.41
CA ARG A 268 -8.87 -14.66 -22.81
C ARG A 268 -9.64 -14.29 -21.55
N CYS A 269 -9.41 -13.10 -20.97
CA CYS A 269 -10.19 -12.62 -19.84
C CYS A 269 -11.66 -12.38 -20.26
N PRO A 270 -12.65 -12.60 -19.36
CA PRO A 270 -14.07 -12.38 -19.67
C PRO A 270 -14.41 -10.95 -20.11
N VAL A 271 -13.59 -9.99 -19.67
CA VAL A 271 -13.69 -8.56 -19.99
C VAL A 271 -13.21 -8.26 -21.41
N GLY A 272 -12.35 -9.12 -21.97
CA GLY A 272 -11.63 -8.88 -23.21
C GLY A 272 -10.48 -7.87 -23.06
N LEU A 273 -9.68 -7.76 -24.12
CA LEU A 273 -8.60 -6.78 -24.21
C LEU A 273 -9.19 -5.40 -24.53
N ASP A 274 -8.85 -4.40 -23.73
CA ASP A 274 -9.22 -3.01 -23.99
C ASP A 274 -8.59 -2.53 -25.31
N PRO A 275 -9.32 -1.82 -26.19
CA PRO A 275 -8.81 -1.38 -27.49
C PRO A 275 -7.56 -0.50 -27.41
N ILE A 276 -7.43 0.32 -26.36
CA ILE A 276 -6.28 1.19 -26.13
C ILE A 276 -5.09 0.37 -25.67
N LEU A 277 -5.31 -0.63 -24.80
CA LEU A 277 -4.26 -1.58 -24.44
C LEU A 277 -3.81 -2.39 -25.66
N GLU A 278 -4.71 -2.78 -26.56
CA GLU A 278 -4.35 -3.45 -27.82
C GLU A 278 -3.44 -2.58 -28.71
N GLU A 279 -3.68 -1.27 -28.75
CA GLU A 279 -2.85 -0.31 -29.48
C GLU A 279 -1.48 -0.05 -28.82
N THR A 280 -1.43 -0.03 -27.48
CA THR A 280 -0.29 0.50 -26.71
C THR A 280 0.69 -0.59 -26.23
N LEU A 281 0.18 -1.77 -25.85
CA LEU A 281 1.00 -2.88 -25.34
C LEU A 281 2.10 -3.36 -26.30
N PRO A 282 1.89 -3.43 -27.63
CA PRO A 282 2.96 -3.80 -28.57
C PRO A 282 4.18 -2.86 -28.55
N SER A 283 4.04 -1.67 -27.95
CA SER A 283 5.12 -0.70 -27.79
C SER A 283 5.69 -0.68 -26.36
N GLY A 284 5.32 -1.65 -25.51
CA GLY A 284 5.73 -1.72 -24.11
C GLY A 284 5.06 -0.70 -23.20
N VAL A 285 3.90 -0.15 -23.62
CA VAL A 285 3.17 0.89 -22.88
C VAL A 285 1.83 0.34 -22.40
N ALA A 286 1.54 0.51 -21.12
CA ALA A 286 0.25 0.14 -20.54
C ALA A 286 -0.32 1.29 -19.69
N TYR A 287 -1.62 1.27 -19.44
CA TYR A 287 -2.24 2.20 -18.51
C TYR A 287 -3.22 1.51 -17.56
N HIS A 288 -3.48 2.16 -16.42
CA HIS A 288 -4.36 1.66 -15.38
C HIS A 288 -5.17 2.79 -14.73
N HIS A 289 -6.47 2.57 -14.61
CA HIS A 289 -7.38 3.42 -13.84
C HIS A 289 -8.61 2.64 -13.37
N ALA A 290 -9.35 3.18 -12.39
CA ALA A 290 -10.56 2.55 -11.83
C ALA A 290 -11.69 2.22 -12.83
N GLY A 291 -11.66 2.76 -14.05
CA GLY A 291 -12.58 2.40 -15.13
C GLY A 291 -12.25 1.08 -15.87
N LEU A 292 -11.06 0.51 -15.68
CA LEU A 292 -10.74 -0.81 -16.23
C LEU A 292 -11.36 -1.86 -15.31
N THR A 293 -12.16 -2.76 -15.87
CA THR A 293 -12.83 -3.82 -15.10
C THR A 293 -11.80 -4.70 -14.43
N VAL A 294 -11.78 -4.63 -13.11
CA VAL A 294 -10.68 -5.09 -12.24
C VAL A 294 -10.66 -6.62 -12.17
N GLU A 295 -9.74 -7.25 -12.89
CA GLU A 295 -9.19 -8.53 -12.46
C GLU A 295 -7.77 -8.27 -11.98
N SER A 296 -7.44 -8.71 -10.76
CA SER A 296 -6.10 -8.57 -10.18
C SER A 296 -4.99 -9.18 -11.07
N SER A 297 -5.38 -10.05 -12.00
CA SER A 297 -4.53 -10.66 -13.02
C SER A 297 -3.89 -9.67 -13.99
N TYR A 298 -4.47 -8.48 -14.23
CA TYR A 298 -3.91 -7.53 -15.19
C TYR A 298 -2.52 -7.03 -14.77
N LEU A 299 -2.35 -6.72 -13.48
CA LEU A 299 -1.11 -6.16 -12.94
C LEU A 299 0.05 -7.16 -12.96
N SER A 300 -0.20 -8.46 -12.76
CA SER A 300 0.86 -9.47 -12.80
C SER A 300 1.42 -9.70 -14.20
N TYR A 301 0.68 -9.38 -15.28
CA TYR A 301 1.19 -9.44 -16.65
C TYR A 301 2.01 -8.20 -17.03
N PHE A 302 1.81 -7.07 -16.35
CA PHE A 302 2.51 -5.82 -16.69
C PHE A 302 3.95 -5.79 -16.17
N ASP A 303 4.24 -6.49 -15.08
CA ASP A 303 5.53 -6.43 -14.37
C ASP A 303 6.72 -7.03 -15.17
N ALA A 304 6.45 -7.79 -16.23
CA ALA A 304 7.47 -8.45 -17.04
C ALA A 304 7.50 -8.01 -18.52
N ALA A 305 6.71 -7.04 -18.94
CA ALA A 305 6.61 -6.71 -20.38
C ALA A 305 6.47 -5.20 -20.69
N VAL A 306 6.25 -4.37 -19.66
CA VAL A 306 5.92 -2.96 -19.82
C VAL A 306 7.08 -2.08 -19.37
N THR A 307 7.58 -1.24 -20.27
CA THR A 307 8.63 -0.26 -19.99
C THR A 307 8.04 1.08 -19.52
N CYS A 308 6.80 1.40 -19.89
CA CYS A 308 6.10 2.60 -19.41
C CYS A 308 4.69 2.25 -18.90
N PHE A 309 4.45 2.49 -17.62
CA PHE A 309 3.15 2.30 -16.98
C PHE A 309 2.52 3.66 -16.64
N ILE A 310 1.29 3.88 -17.09
CA ILE A 310 0.56 5.13 -16.84
C ILE A 310 -0.61 4.86 -15.89
N SER A 311 -0.73 5.61 -14.80
CA SER A 311 -1.87 5.48 -13.89
C SER A 311 -2.48 6.80 -13.47
N ILE A 312 -3.68 6.77 -12.90
CA ILE A 312 -4.26 7.97 -12.29
C ILE A 312 -3.54 8.25 -10.99
N LEU A 313 -3.31 9.53 -10.72
CA LEU A 313 -2.97 10.03 -9.40
C LEU A 313 -4.19 9.89 -8.46
N GLU A 314 -4.53 8.66 -8.10
CA GLU A 314 -5.42 8.36 -6.99
C GLU A 314 -4.51 7.74 -5.91
N ASP A 315 -4.12 8.59 -4.95
CA ASP A 315 -3.53 8.27 -3.65
C ASP A 315 -2.16 7.55 -3.57
N PHE A 316 -1.32 7.58 -4.61
CA PHE A 316 0.13 7.32 -4.42
C PHE A 316 0.82 8.55 -3.83
N LEU A 317 0.65 8.75 -2.53
CA LEU A 317 1.44 9.67 -1.74
C LEU A 317 2.87 9.11 -1.57
N CYS A 318 3.73 9.29 -2.58
CA CYS A 318 5.18 9.05 -2.44
C CYS A 318 5.77 10.11 -1.51
N TYR A 319 5.90 9.84 -0.21
CA TYR A 319 6.47 10.79 0.74
C TYR A 319 7.33 10.14 1.85
N ASN A 320 8.13 11.01 2.47
CA ASN A 320 9.51 10.81 2.94
C ASN A 320 9.71 10.13 4.31
N SER A 321 8.79 9.32 4.84
CA SER A 321 9.01 8.70 6.14
C SER A 321 8.34 7.34 6.27
N ILE A 322 8.91 6.46 7.10
CA ILE A 322 8.24 5.27 7.60
C ILE A 322 8.12 5.44 9.11
N LEU A 323 6.89 5.34 9.58
CA LEU A 323 6.50 5.60 10.96
C LEU A 323 6.02 4.30 11.59
N PHE A 324 6.51 3.98 12.77
CA PHE A 324 5.99 2.89 13.59
C PHE A 324 5.55 3.42 14.94
N LEU A 325 4.34 3.05 15.34
CA LEU A 325 3.76 3.29 16.66
C LEU A 325 3.58 1.95 17.35
N PHE A 326 4.08 1.83 18.58
CA PHE A 326 3.96 0.63 19.40
C PHE A 326 3.34 0.97 20.76
N ASN A 327 2.11 0.57 21.06
CA ASN A 327 1.66 0.56 22.45
C ASN A 327 2.43 -0.53 23.21
N ILE A 328 3.08 -0.16 24.33
CA ILE A 328 3.91 -1.04 25.17
C ILE A 328 3.05 -1.66 26.27
#